data_AF-A0A7C1K3K4-F1
#
_entry.id   AF-A0A7C1K3K4-F1
#
_cell.length_a   1.000
_cell.length_b   1.000
_cell.length_c   1.000
_cell.angle_alpha   90.00
_cell.angle_beta   90.00
_cell.angle_gamma   90.00
#
_symmetry.space_group_name_H-M   'P 1'
#
loop_
_entity.id
_entity.type
_entity.pdbx_description
1 polymer ?
#
loop_
_entity_poly.entity_id
_entity_poly.type
_entity_poly.pdbx_seq_one_letter_code
_entity_poly.pdbx_strand_id
1 'polypeptide(L)'
;MRPPDAPRAERLIRASEVAHYAFCRRAWWLAAVQEVPSANIQELIAGERGHARHGRRVSLLRALNALAYLLLLLALIVGGIWAWAALTAP
;
A
#
# COMPACT_ATOMS: atom_id res chain seq x y z
N MET A 1 -25.66 -21.58 19.55
CA MET A 1 -25.87 -22.65 18.55
C MET A 1 -26.24 -21.97 17.23
N ARG A 2 -25.47 -22.19 16.16
CA ARG A 2 -25.74 -21.60 14.84
C ARG A 2 -26.81 -22.45 14.13
N PRO A 3 -27.89 -21.86 13.56
CA PRO A 3 -28.90 -22.61 12.81
C PRO A 3 -28.28 -23.30 11.58
N PRO A 4 -28.69 -24.54 11.27
CA PRO A 4 -28.05 -25.41 10.27
C PRO A 4 -28.18 -24.93 8.81
N ASP A 5 -29.07 -23.96 8.56
CA ASP A 5 -29.49 -23.46 7.26
C ASP A 5 -29.07 -22.00 7.00
N ALA A 6 -28.37 -21.35 7.94
CA ALA A 6 -27.84 -20.01 7.71
C ALA A 6 -26.77 -20.04 6.60
N PRO A 7 -26.93 -19.28 5.49
CA PRO A 7 -25.91 -19.21 4.46
C PRO A 7 -24.55 -18.86 5.10
N ARG A 8 -23.51 -19.58 4.69
CA ARG A 8 -22.14 -19.28 5.12
C ARG A 8 -21.84 -17.90 4.54
N ALA A 9 -21.93 -16.86 5.38
CA ALA A 9 -21.47 -15.54 5.01
C ALA A 9 -20.06 -15.71 4.43
N GLU A 10 -19.87 -15.30 3.18
CA GLU A 10 -18.58 -15.38 2.51
C GLU A 10 -17.57 -14.63 3.37
N ARG A 11 -16.72 -15.38 4.05
CA ARG A 11 -15.74 -14.80 4.97
C ARG A 11 -14.70 -14.08 4.12
N LEU A 12 -14.74 -12.74 4.15
CA LEU A 12 -13.72 -11.91 3.52
C LEU A 12 -12.35 -12.23 4.13
N ILE A 13 -11.44 -12.75 3.31
CA ILE A 13 -10.05 -13.02 3.71
C ILE A 13 -9.24 -11.75 3.48
N ARG A 14 -8.53 -11.29 4.52
CA ARG A 14 -7.66 -10.10 4.42
C ARG A 14 -6.35 -10.46 3.71
N ALA A 15 -5.73 -9.49 3.04
CA ALA A 15 -4.39 -9.67 2.46
C ALA A 15 -3.35 -10.12 3.50
N SER A 16 -3.46 -9.64 4.74
CA SER A 16 -2.61 -10.07 5.85
C SER A 16 -2.80 -11.55 6.21
N GLU A 17 -3.99 -12.12 6.04
CA GLU A 17 -4.23 -13.55 6.25
C GLU A 17 -3.61 -14.40 5.15
N VAL A 18 -3.67 -13.95 3.89
CA VAL A 18 -3.00 -14.62 2.77
C VAL A 18 -1.48 -14.64 2.99
N ALA A 19 -0.91 -13.50 3.41
CA ALA A 19 0.51 -13.42 3.75
C ALA A 19 0.85 -14.32 4.96
N HIS A 20 -0.01 -14.36 5.97
CA HIS A 20 0.18 -15.21 7.15
C HIS A 20 0.12 -16.71 6.78
N TYR A 21 -0.79 -17.12 5.89
CA TYR A 21 -0.85 -18.49 5.36
C TYR A 21 0.40 -18.84 4.54
N ALA A 22 0.84 -17.94 3.65
CA ALA A 22 2.03 -18.11 2.84
C ALA A 22 3.31 -18.22 3.70
N PHE A 23 3.39 -17.46 4.79
CA PHE A 23 4.47 -17.56 5.76
C PHE A 23 4.43 -18.88 6.54
N CYS A 24 3.29 -19.17 7.18
CA CYS A 24 3.10 -20.42 7.92
C CYS A 24 1.62 -20.81 8.00
N ARG A 25 1.26 -21.84 7.21
CA ARG A 25 -0.10 -22.40 7.16
C ARG A 25 -0.63 -22.85 8.52
N ARG A 26 0.22 -23.45 9.35
CA ARG A 26 -0.16 -23.91 10.71
C ARG A 26 -0.46 -22.74 11.63
N ALA A 27 0.38 -21.72 11.64
CA ALA A 27 0.16 -20.52 12.44
C ALA A 27 -1.11 -19.78 12.00
N TRP A 28 -1.33 -19.68 10.68
CA TRP A 28 -2.58 -19.16 10.13
C TRP A 28 -3.79 -19.98 10.60
N TRP A 29 -3.75 -21.32 10.53
CA TRP A 29 -4.89 -22.15 10.95
C TRP A 29 -5.18 -21.99 12.45
N LEU A 30 -4.14 -21.97 13.28
CA LEU A 30 -4.27 -21.69 14.72
C LEU A 30 -4.93 -20.34 14.98
N ALA A 31 -4.51 -19.28 14.29
CA ALA A 31 -5.04 -17.94 14.49
C ALA A 31 -6.43 -17.72 13.85
N ALA A 32 -6.65 -18.18 12.62
CA ALA A 32 -7.83 -17.86 11.82
C ALA A 32 -8.99 -18.85 12.01
N VAL A 33 -8.70 -20.09 12.44
CA VAL A 33 -9.70 -21.15 12.63
C VAL A 33 -9.87 -21.50 14.11
N GLN A 34 -8.77 -21.64 14.86
CA GLN A 34 -8.84 -21.94 16.30
C GLN A 34 -8.82 -20.69 17.19
N GLU A 35 -8.69 -19.49 16.62
CA GLU A 35 -8.65 -18.22 17.36
C GLU A 35 -7.56 -18.15 18.43
N VAL A 36 -6.48 -18.94 18.26
CA VAL A 36 -5.34 -18.95 19.17
C VAL A 36 -4.44 -17.76 18.85
N PRO A 37 -4.20 -16.84 19.81
CA PRO A 37 -3.35 -15.68 19.59
C PRO A 37 -1.90 -16.11 19.36
N SER A 38 -1.18 -15.34 18.54
CA SER A 38 0.25 -15.52 18.35
C SER A 38 1.00 -15.23 19.65
N ALA A 39 2.10 -15.95 19.91
CA ALA A 39 3.01 -15.59 20.98
C ALA A 39 3.75 -14.27 20.70
N ASN A 40 3.90 -13.89 19.42
CA ASN A 40 4.75 -12.78 18.97
C ASN A 40 3.94 -11.51 18.65
N ILE A 41 2.84 -11.27 19.37
CA ILE A 41 1.95 -10.12 19.10
C ILE A 41 2.68 -8.78 19.17
N GLN A 42 3.66 -8.63 20.07
CA GLN A 42 4.42 -7.39 20.16
C GLN A 42 5.27 -7.12 18.92
N GLU A 43 5.89 -8.15 18.35
CA GLU A 43 6.67 -8.03 17.11
C GLU A 43 5.77 -7.73 15.91
N LEU A 44 4.59 -8.35 15.84
CA LEU A 44 3.58 -8.06 14.81
C LEU A 44 3.15 -6.59 14.85
N ILE A 45 2.82 -6.07 16.04
CA ILE A 45 2.45 -4.65 16.23
C ILE A 45 3.63 -3.73 15.86
N ALA A 46 4.86 -4.09 16.22
CA ALA A 46 6.04 -3.32 15.84
C ALA A 46 6.22 -3.28 14.32
N GLY A 47 6.04 -4.41 13.64
CA GLY A 47 6.05 -4.52 12.19
C GLY A 47 4.98 -3.66 11.52
N GLU A 48 3.74 -3.69 12.00
CA GLU A 48 2.65 -2.85 11.51
C GLU A 48 2.95 -1.36 11.63
N ARG A 49 3.49 -0.92 12.78
CA ARG A 49 3.92 0.48 12.97
C ARG A 49 5.04 0.86 12.00
N GLY A 50 5.98 -0.06 11.76
CA GLY A 50 7.05 0.10 10.77
C GLY A 50 6.50 0.30 9.36
N HIS A 51 5.60 -0.58 8.92
CA HIS A 51 4.94 -0.48 7.62
C HIS A 51 4.08 0.77 7.49
N ALA A 52 3.34 1.18 8.52
CA ALA A 52 2.56 2.42 8.49
C ALA A 52 3.46 3.65 8.33
N ARG A 53 4.60 3.70 9.03
CA ARG A 53 5.58 4.78 8.89
C ARG A 53 6.23 4.78 7.51
N HIS A 54 6.58 3.62 6.97
CA HIS A 54 7.10 3.49 5.62
C HIS A 54 6.07 3.96 4.57
N GLY A 55 4.81 3.53 4.71
CA GLY A 55 3.72 3.94 3.83
C GLY A 55 3.54 5.46 3.76
N ARG A 56 3.60 6.15 4.91
CA ARG A 56 3.56 7.64 4.96
C ARG A 56 4.73 8.30 4.22
N ARG A 57 5.93 7.70 4.26
CA ARG A 57 7.09 8.21 3.54
C ARG A 57 6.94 8.01 2.03
N VAL A 58 6.48 6.82 1.63
CA VAL A 58 6.23 6.51 0.21
C VAL A 58 5.16 7.43 -0.37
N SER A 59 4.08 7.73 0.36
CA SER A 59 3.05 8.65 -0.12
C SER A 59 3.58 10.07 -0.32
N LEU A 60 4.39 10.59 0.61
CA LEU A 60 5.06 11.88 0.48
C LEU A 60 5.99 11.91 -0.75
N LEU A 61 6.84 10.89 -0.91
CA LEU A 61 7.76 10.80 -2.04
C LEU A 61 7.01 10.71 -3.38
N ARG A 62 5.88 10.01 -3.43
CA ARG A 62 5.02 9.97 -4.62
C ARG A 62 4.46 11.36 -4.96
N ALA A 63 4.02 12.12 -3.96
CA ALA A 63 3.54 13.49 -4.17
C ALA A 63 4.65 14.43 -4.66
N LEU A 64 5.84 14.36 -4.05
CA LEU A 64 7.00 15.14 -4.46
C LEU A 64 7.46 14.78 -5.89
N ASN A 65 7.47 13.50 -6.24
CA ASN A 65 7.80 13.05 -7.60
C ASN A 65 6.78 13.56 -8.63
N ALA A 66 5.49 13.52 -8.31
CA ALA A 66 4.45 14.08 -9.18
C ALA A 66 4.66 15.59 -9.40
N LEU A 67 4.98 16.34 -8.34
CA LEU A 67 5.31 17.76 -8.44
C LEU A 67 6.57 18.00 -9.28
N ALA A 68 7.62 17.19 -9.10
CA ALA A 68 8.86 17.30 -9.88
C ALA A 68 8.60 17.10 -11.38
N TYR A 69 7.81 16.09 -11.77
CA TYR A 69 7.44 15.89 -13.17
C TYR A 69 6.57 17.01 -13.72
N LEU A 70 5.66 17.57 -12.91
CA LEU A 70 4.85 18.72 -13.32
C LEU A 70 5.72 19.96 -13.60
N LEU A 71 6.67 20.26 -12.71
CA LEU A 71 7.60 21.37 -12.88
C LEU A 71 8.52 21.17 -14.09
N LEU A 72 9.02 19.95 -14.29
CA LEU A 72 9.81 19.60 -15.47
C LEU A 72 9.02 19.82 -16.76
N LEU A 73 7.77 19.34 -16.81
CA LEU A 73 6.90 19.54 -17.96
C LEU A 73 6.67 21.03 -18.25
N LEU A 74 6.40 21.83 -17.22
CA LEU A 74 6.22 23.28 -17.36
C LEU A 74 7.49 23.96 -17.90
N ALA A 75 8.66 23.60 -17.38
CA ALA A 75 9.94 24.12 -17.85
C ALA A 75 10.19 23.79 -19.33
N LEU A 76 9.86 22.56 -19.76
CA LEU A 76 9.97 22.16 -21.16
C LEU A 76 9.01 22.95 -22.07
N ILE A 77 7.77 23.19 -21.63
CA ILE A 77 6.80 23.98 -22.40
C ILE A 77 7.27 25.42 -22.54
N VAL A 78 7.62 26.08 -21.42
CA VAL A 78 8.06 27.48 -21.43
C VAL A 78 9.36 27.64 -22.22
N GLY A 79 10.33 26.75 -22.00
CA GLY A 79 11.59 26.74 -22.74
C GLY A 79 11.38 26.50 -24.23
N GLY A 80 10.46 25.60 -24.60
CA GLY A 80 10.09 25.34 -25.99
C GLY A 80 9.43 26.56 -26.66
N ILE A 81 8.49 27.22 -25.98
CA ILE A 81 7.85 28.45 -26.47
C ILE A 81 8.90 29.56 -26.67
N TRP A 82 9.77 29.74 -25.68
CA TRP A 82 10.82 30.77 -25.73
C TRP A 82 11.80 30.51 -26.88
N ALA A 83 12.26 29.26 -27.03
CA ALA A 83 13.15 28.87 -28.11
C ALA A 83 12.50 29.05 -29.49
N TRP A 84 11.22 28.65 -29.62
CA TRP A 84 10.46 28.86 -30.85
C TRP A 84 10.35 30.35 -31.20
N ALA A 85 9.94 31.19 -30.24
CA ALA A 85 9.83 32.63 -30.44
C ALA A 85 11.16 33.27 -30.84
N ALA A 86 12.27 32.88 -30.19
CA ALA A 86 13.62 33.37 -30.50
C ALA A 86 14.07 33.00 -31.93
N LEU A 87 13.69 31.82 -32.42
CA LEU A 87 14.03 31.37 -33.78
C LEU A 87 13.19 32.04 -34.86
N THR A 88 11.98 32.50 -34.53
CA THR A 88 11.06 33.17 -35.46
C THR A 88 11.11 34.70 -35.38
N ALA A 89 11.89 35.26 -34.44
CA ALA A 89 12.06 36.70 -34.33
C ALA A 89 12.83 37.23 -35.55
N PRO A 90 12.32 38.28 -36.24
CA PRO A 90 12.94 38.87 -37.43
C PRO A 90 14.22 39.65 -37.12
#